data_AF-A0A8T5L619-F1
#
_entry.id   AF-A0A8T5L619-F1
#
_cell.length_a   1.000
_cell.length_b   1.000
_cell.length_c   1.000
_cell.angle_alpha   90.00
_cell.angle_beta   90.00
_cell.angle_gamma   90.00
#
_symmetry.space_group_name_H-M   'P 1'
#
loop_
_entity.id
_entity.type
_entity.pdbx_description
1 polymer ?
#
loop_
_entity_poly.entity_id
_entity_poly.type
_entity_poly.pdbx_seq_one_letter_code
_entity_poly.pdbx_strand_id
1 'polypeptide(L)'
;MVEKDPPSEKDMQKTFEEEIKKPYYNIFYLDNFKLQYEKLDVSIVIPTYNRCPYKPGTLKENNNPLVWGIKTALMQKPNVKEIIIADDNSQDNTEEIVRKYQDYSEKNKLPKIIYIKHRKRKGISAIRNLGSKQASGRYILFIDDDCFVTPYMALGAIYTFEELEKKGVKIGAVNLPTYNRSSVPSGYLGKKEIGVLDFVKGIYKSNKDFFPAEYLNPEMNGAKFLNPELQILSPFSILNLNTTALVSRKAFEEVGGFREKLLRRMEDREFGASLVENGYSIYFSPDPKFHCVHGSYGLKTGRMFEGEDWFKKLDKSISLKKAMEICDDPKEDTGARIDPKDYIYESILTFFFLAYERNRRGAIKWIQKVYEEFVRDGKTGLFGNDKIPTPGESERKKIWFDAINEGLELIKQEERDNIKNINKTIREMQKEKKMNDNIINILGNL
;
A
#
# COMPACT_ATOMS: atom_id res chain seq x y z
N MET A 1 42.80 -0.69 -13.55
CA MET A 1 42.06 -0.14 -12.41
C MET A 1 42.10 -1.19 -11.33
N VAL A 2 42.64 -0.86 -10.15
CA VAL A 2 42.63 -1.80 -9.02
C VAL A 2 41.17 -1.97 -8.63
N GLU A 3 40.60 -3.15 -8.84
CA GLU A 3 39.31 -3.52 -8.25
C GLU A 3 39.49 -3.38 -6.73
N LYS A 4 38.88 -2.34 -6.15
CA LYS A 4 38.77 -2.26 -4.70
C LYS A 4 37.91 -3.43 -4.27
N ASP A 5 38.34 -4.16 -3.25
CA ASP A 5 37.51 -5.15 -2.59
C ASP A 5 36.15 -4.53 -2.25
N PRO A 6 35.03 -5.26 -2.42
CA PRO A 6 33.72 -4.76 -2.05
C PRO A 6 33.73 -4.39 -0.56
N PRO A 7 33.08 -3.27 -0.17
CA PRO A 7 33.05 -2.82 1.21
C PRO A 7 32.49 -3.92 2.13
N SER A 8 33.05 -4.05 3.33
CA SER A 8 32.56 -5.04 4.30
C SER A 8 31.13 -4.70 4.75
N GLU A 9 30.37 -5.71 5.20
CA GLU A 9 28.99 -5.51 5.70
C GLU A 9 28.94 -4.48 6.85
N LYS A 10 29.97 -4.48 7.70
CA LYS A 10 30.11 -3.53 8.81
C LYS A 10 30.34 -2.10 8.30
N ASP A 11 31.16 -1.93 7.25
CA ASP A 11 31.39 -0.62 6.65
C ASP A 11 30.12 -0.10 5.98
N MET A 12 29.41 -0.97 5.27
CA MET A 12 28.12 -0.65 4.65
C MET A 12 27.07 -0.23 5.69
N GLN A 13 26.98 -0.94 6.82
CA GLN A 13 26.08 -0.59 7.93
C GLN A 13 26.43 0.78 8.52
N LYS A 14 27.72 1.06 8.74
CA LYS A 14 28.17 2.37 9.22
C LYS A 14 27.80 3.47 8.22
N THR A 15 28.06 3.27 6.93
CA THR A 15 27.68 4.23 5.87
C THR A 15 26.18 4.46 5.82
N PHE A 16 25.36 3.41 5.97
CA PHE A 16 23.91 3.53 6.08
C PHE A 16 23.50 4.42 7.25
N GLU A 17 24.02 4.16 8.45
CA GLU A 17 23.71 4.93 9.66
C GLU A 17 24.12 6.40 9.56
N GLU A 18 25.23 6.70 8.89
CA GLU A 18 25.69 8.07 8.61
C GLU A 18 24.82 8.75 7.55
N GLU A 19 24.46 8.04 6.48
CA GLU A 19 23.64 8.58 5.37
C GLU A 19 22.24 8.96 5.85
N ILE A 20 21.52 8.08 6.54
CA ILE A 20 20.14 8.33 6.98
C ILE A 20 20.01 9.45 8.02
N LYS A 21 21.12 9.85 8.65
CA LYS A 21 21.18 10.98 9.60
C LYS A 21 21.48 12.32 8.94
N LYS A 22 21.71 12.36 7.63
CA LYS A 22 22.02 13.62 6.95
C LYS A 22 20.87 14.63 7.08
N PRO A 23 21.17 15.94 7.25
CA PRO A 23 20.15 16.95 7.54
C PRO A 23 19.00 17.00 6.52
N TYR A 24 19.29 16.68 5.26
CA TYR A 24 18.30 16.70 4.19
C TYR A 24 17.35 15.50 4.15
N TYR A 25 17.51 14.54 5.06
CA TYR A 25 16.48 13.53 5.33
C TYR A 25 15.59 13.90 6.52
N ASN A 26 15.85 15.03 7.19
CA ASN A 26 14.94 15.53 8.21
C ASN A 26 13.57 15.81 7.59
N ILE A 27 12.50 15.34 8.22
CA ILE A 27 11.14 15.50 7.68
C ILE A 27 10.69 16.96 7.62
N PHE A 28 11.35 17.87 8.34
CA PHE A 28 11.12 19.32 8.34
C PHE A 28 12.08 20.07 7.40
N TYR A 29 12.95 19.37 6.68
CA TYR A 29 13.95 20.00 5.79
C TYR A 29 13.30 20.97 4.80
N LEU A 30 12.13 20.61 4.27
CA LEU A 30 11.39 21.40 3.30
C LEU A 30 10.69 22.64 3.89
N ASP A 31 10.64 22.79 5.22
CA ASP A 31 10.11 24.02 5.86
C ASP A 31 10.96 25.26 5.50
N ASN A 32 12.21 25.06 5.06
CA ASN A 32 13.13 26.15 4.70
C ASN A 32 13.00 26.61 3.24
N PHE A 33 12.09 26.01 2.46
CA PHE A 33 11.99 26.25 1.03
C PHE A 33 10.65 26.86 0.66
N LYS A 34 10.67 27.75 -0.33
CA LYS A 34 9.44 28.22 -0.96
C LYS A 34 9.00 27.20 -2.02
N LEU A 35 7.94 26.47 -1.71
CA LEU A 35 7.41 25.43 -2.61
C LEU A 35 6.56 26.04 -3.73
N GLN A 36 6.59 25.42 -4.91
CA GLN A 36 5.84 25.87 -6.10
C GLN A 36 4.33 25.60 -6.05
N TYR A 37 3.86 24.86 -5.03
CA TYR A 37 2.48 24.42 -4.93
C TYR A 37 1.77 25.23 -3.83
N GLU A 38 0.62 25.81 -4.15
CA GLU A 38 -0.27 26.41 -3.13
C GLU A 38 -1.19 25.37 -2.50
N LYS A 39 -1.64 24.39 -3.31
CA LYS A 39 -2.52 23.29 -2.92
C LYS A 39 -2.24 22.07 -3.81
N LEU A 40 -2.25 20.88 -3.24
CA LEU A 40 -2.00 19.64 -3.97
C LEU A 40 -3.32 19.07 -4.51
N ASP A 41 -3.37 18.72 -5.79
CA ASP A 41 -4.55 18.08 -6.44
C ASP A 41 -4.64 16.58 -6.11
N VAL A 42 -4.61 16.29 -4.81
CA VAL A 42 -4.57 14.95 -4.21
C VAL A 42 -5.81 14.74 -3.35
N SER A 43 -6.51 13.63 -3.58
CA SER A 43 -7.48 13.08 -2.63
C SER A 43 -6.78 12.00 -1.80
N ILE A 44 -6.67 12.21 -0.49
CA ILE A 44 -6.19 11.15 0.41
C ILE A 44 -7.36 10.21 0.70
N VAL A 45 -7.20 8.90 0.49
CA VAL A 45 -8.22 7.88 0.79
C VAL A 45 -7.73 7.01 1.94
N ILE A 46 -8.49 7.00 3.03
CA ILE A 46 -8.24 6.21 4.24
C ILE A 46 -9.39 5.18 4.39
N PRO A 47 -9.18 3.91 4.03
CA PRO A 47 -10.14 2.85 4.35
C PRO A 47 -10.08 2.56 5.85
N THR A 48 -11.24 2.40 6.50
CA THR A 48 -11.31 2.14 7.95
C THR A 48 -12.32 1.06 8.32
N TYR A 49 -12.02 0.31 9.37
CA TYR A 49 -12.96 -0.60 10.03
C TYR A 49 -12.60 -0.78 11.51
N ASN A 50 -13.50 -0.34 12.40
CA ASN A 50 -13.38 -0.46 13.86
C ASN A 50 -12.03 0.04 14.42
N ARG A 51 -11.71 1.33 14.16
CA ARG A 51 -10.45 2.00 14.55
C ARG A 51 -10.62 3.10 15.60
N CYS A 52 -11.79 3.20 16.20
CA CYS A 52 -12.13 4.21 17.19
C CYS A 52 -12.77 3.57 18.43
N PRO A 53 -12.02 2.77 19.21
CA PRO A 53 -12.52 2.19 20.45
C PRO A 53 -12.86 3.23 21.54
N TYR A 54 -12.35 4.46 21.44
CA TYR A 54 -12.58 5.53 22.42
C TYR A 54 -13.47 6.64 21.86
N LYS A 55 -14.39 7.12 22.69
CA LYS A 55 -15.33 8.21 22.36
C LYS A 55 -14.64 9.57 22.14
N PRO A 56 -15.22 10.45 21.31
CA PRO A 56 -14.76 11.83 21.20
C PRO A 56 -14.83 12.56 22.55
N GLY A 57 -13.89 13.48 22.79
CA GLY A 57 -13.78 14.29 24.00
C GLY A 57 -13.17 13.58 25.21
N THR A 58 -12.92 12.27 25.13
CA THR A 58 -12.30 11.53 26.23
C THR A 58 -10.79 11.70 26.26
N LEU A 59 -10.17 11.50 27.43
CA LEU A 59 -8.71 11.53 27.60
C LEU A 59 -7.98 10.50 26.71
N LYS A 60 -8.67 9.47 26.23
CA LYS A 60 -8.13 8.41 25.38
C LYS A 60 -8.46 8.59 23.89
N GLU A 61 -9.13 9.66 23.48
CA GLU A 61 -9.48 9.87 22.06
C GLU A 61 -8.26 9.78 21.14
N ASN A 62 -7.12 10.37 21.55
CA ASN A 62 -5.89 10.36 20.76
C ASN A 62 -5.21 8.98 20.68
N ASN A 63 -5.77 7.95 21.35
CA ASN A 63 -5.32 6.57 21.21
C ASN A 63 -6.05 5.81 20.09
N ASN A 64 -7.03 6.43 19.43
CA ASN A 64 -7.74 5.85 18.28
C ASN A 64 -6.83 5.88 17.04
N PRO A 65 -6.53 4.74 16.38
CA PRO A 65 -5.68 4.73 15.19
C PRO A 65 -6.13 5.68 14.07
N LEU A 66 -7.43 5.70 13.76
CA LEU A 66 -7.96 6.56 12.69
C LEU A 66 -7.69 8.05 12.96
N VAL A 67 -7.63 8.47 14.23
CA VAL A 67 -7.29 9.85 14.60
C VAL A 67 -5.88 10.21 14.15
N TRP A 68 -4.93 9.26 14.19
CA TRP A 68 -3.55 9.48 13.74
C TRP A 68 -3.50 9.73 12.24
N GLY A 69 -4.19 8.89 11.46
CA GLY A 69 -4.31 9.03 10.01
C GLY A 69 -4.96 10.35 9.61
N ILE A 70 -6.08 10.71 10.25
CA ILE A 70 -6.79 11.98 9.99
C ILE A 70 -5.88 13.19 10.31
N LYS A 71 -5.25 13.21 11.50
CA LYS A 71 -4.41 14.33 11.91
C LYS A 71 -3.22 14.53 10.98
N THR A 72 -2.52 13.45 10.65
CA THR A 72 -1.34 13.54 9.79
C THR A 72 -1.70 13.85 8.33
N ALA A 73 -2.86 13.42 7.85
CA ALA A 73 -3.41 13.84 6.56
C ALA A 73 -3.79 15.33 6.51
N LEU A 74 -4.34 15.89 7.61
CA LEU A 74 -4.61 17.33 7.73
C LEU A 74 -3.35 18.19 7.84
N MET A 75 -2.22 17.60 8.26
CA MET A 75 -0.93 18.28 8.42
C MET A 75 -0.08 18.30 7.14
N GLN A 76 -0.60 17.81 6.02
CA GLN A 76 0.14 17.84 4.75
C GLN A 76 0.46 19.27 4.32
N LYS A 77 1.68 19.48 3.83
CA LYS A 77 2.20 20.76 3.36
C LYS A 77 2.71 20.64 1.92
N PRO A 78 2.14 21.42 0.97
CA PRO A 78 0.91 22.18 1.10
C PRO A 78 -0.32 21.28 1.34
N ASN A 79 -1.44 21.92 1.66
CA ASN A 79 -2.71 21.24 1.89
C ASN A 79 -3.11 20.37 0.69
N VAL A 80 -3.62 19.16 0.96
CA VAL A 80 -4.27 18.33 -0.06
C VAL A 80 -5.64 18.87 -0.44
N LYS A 81 -6.23 18.31 -1.50
CA LYS A 81 -7.54 18.75 -1.99
C LYS A 81 -8.64 18.42 -1.00
N GLU A 82 -8.65 17.18 -0.57
CA GLU A 82 -9.65 16.57 0.29
C GLU A 82 -9.09 15.29 0.92
N ILE A 83 -9.75 14.85 1.99
CA ILE A 83 -9.46 13.61 2.71
C ILE A 83 -10.76 12.82 2.74
N ILE A 84 -10.71 11.56 2.32
CA ILE A 84 -11.86 10.67 2.20
C ILE A 84 -11.67 9.53 3.19
N ILE A 85 -12.57 9.44 4.15
CA ILE A 85 -12.65 8.34 5.09
C ILE A 85 -13.73 7.39 4.59
N ALA A 86 -13.30 6.22 4.09
CA ALA A 86 -14.20 5.19 3.59
C ALA A 86 -14.33 4.08 4.63
N ASP A 87 -15.51 3.92 5.20
CA ASP A 87 -15.77 3.04 6.33
C ASP A 87 -16.44 1.73 5.91
N ASP A 88 -15.84 0.60 6.29
CA ASP A 88 -16.32 -0.76 6.05
C ASP A 88 -17.44 -1.20 7.00
N ASN A 89 -18.37 -0.30 7.30
CA ASN A 89 -19.47 -0.53 8.24
C ASN A 89 -19.01 -0.73 9.70
N SER A 90 -18.14 0.15 10.21
CA SER A 90 -17.70 0.15 11.62
C SER A 90 -18.89 0.27 12.59
N GLN A 91 -18.76 -0.41 13.73
CA GLN A 91 -19.77 -0.46 14.81
C GLN A 91 -19.31 0.26 16.10
N ASP A 92 -18.12 0.87 16.07
CA ASP A 92 -17.55 1.63 17.18
C ASP A 92 -17.78 3.15 17.01
N ASN A 93 -16.96 3.97 17.67
CA ASN A 93 -17.11 5.43 17.67
C ASN A 93 -16.59 6.10 16.38
N THR A 94 -16.29 5.34 15.32
CA THR A 94 -15.69 5.86 14.07
C THR A 94 -16.49 7.02 13.49
N GLU A 95 -17.81 6.89 13.36
CA GLU A 95 -18.65 7.95 12.77
C GLU A 95 -18.64 9.24 13.59
N GLU A 96 -18.75 9.14 14.92
CA GLU A 96 -18.72 10.31 15.82
C GLU A 96 -17.37 11.02 15.79
N ILE A 97 -16.27 10.25 15.76
CA ILE A 97 -14.92 10.79 15.64
C ILE A 97 -14.76 11.53 14.31
N VAL A 98 -15.18 10.93 13.19
CA VAL A 98 -15.03 11.55 11.88
C VAL A 98 -15.83 12.86 11.81
N ARG A 99 -17.07 12.89 12.33
CA ARG A 99 -17.87 14.13 12.40
C ARG A 99 -17.16 15.26 13.15
N LYS A 100 -16.57 14.95 14.31
CA LYS A 100 -15.76 15.93 15.07
C LYS A 100 -14.61 16.50 14.23
N TYR A 101 -13.92 15.67 13.46
CA TYR A 101 -12.81 16.14 12.62
C TYR A 101 -13.29 16.87 11.35
N GLN A 102 -14.49 16.57 10.84
CA GLN A 102 -15.13 17.38 9.79
C GLN A 102 -15.35 18.82 10.29
N ASP A 103 -15.96 18.99 11.47
CA ASP A 103 -16.19 20.30 12.08
C ASP A 103 -14.88 21.04 12.37
N TYR A 104 -13.87 20.32 12.90
CA TYR A 104 -12.53 20.88 13.13
C TYR A 104 -11.90 21.36 11.82
N SER A 105 -11.97 20.56 10.76
CA SER A 105 -11.38 20.92 9.47
C SER A 105 -12.04 22.18 8.89
N GLU A 106 -13.37 22.22 8.89
CA GLU A 106 -14.13 23.38 8.40
C GLU A 106 -13.82 24.65 9.18
N LYS A 107 -13.86 24.59 10.52
CA LYS A 107 -13.56 25.73 11.40
C LYS A 107 -12.16 26.30 11.18
N ASN A 108 -11.18 25.44 10.88
CA ASN A 108 -9.78 25.84 10.70
C ASN A 108 -9.38 26.05 9.23
N LYS A 109 -10.34 25.98 8.29
CA LYS A 109 -10.08 26.12 6.84
C LYS A 109 -9.04 25.12 6.31
N LEU A 110 -9.07 23.90 6.84
CA LEU A 110 -8.21 22.79 6.44
C LEU A 110 -8.87 21.97 5.30
N PRO A 111 -8.17 20.98 4.71
CA PRO A 111 -8.75 20.14 3.67
C PRO A 111 -10.06 19.49 4.08
N LYS A 112 -11.08 19.57 3.21
CA LYS A 112 -12.40 18.98 3.44
C LYS A 112 -12.29 17.49 3.75
N ILE A 113 -12.95 17.05 4.82
CA ILE A 113 -13.09 15.63 5.16
C ILE A 113 -14.44 15.13 4.65
N ILE A 114 -14.40 14.08 3.83
CA ILE A 114 -15.57 13.39 3.29
C ILE A 114 -15.67 12.02 3.96
N TYR A 115 -16.80 11.74 4.59
CA TYR A 115 -17.08 10.45 5.21
C TYR A 115 -18.09 9.68 4.38
N ILE A 116 -17.76 8.43 4.04
CA ILE A 116 -18.66 7.51 3.35
C ILE A 116 -18.64 6.16 4.05
N LYS A 117 -19.81 5.64 4.41
CA LYS A 117 -19.96 4.36 5.09
C LYS A 117 -20.63 3.35 4.18
N HIS A 118 -20.00 2.19 3.98
CA HIS A 118 -20.62 1.10 3.27
C HIS A 118 -21.72 0.46 4.14
N ARG A 119 -22.82 0.00 3.52
CA ARG A 119 -24.00 -0.54 4.24
C ARG A 119 -23.78 -1.88 4.96
N LYS A 120 -22.67 -2.56 4.66
CA LYS A 120 -22.28 -3.86 5.22
C LYS A 120 -20.79 -4.07 5.04
N ARG A 121 -20.17 -4.94 5.82
CA ARG A 121 -18.75 -5.27 5.66
C ARG A 121 -18.48 -5.91 4.28
N LYS A 122 -17.44 -5.42 3.59
CA LYS A 122 -17.05 -5.79 2.22
C LYS A 122 -15.56 -6.05 2.07
N GLY A 123 -14.73 -5.62 3.01
CA GLY A 123 -13.28 -5.79 2.96
C GLY A 123 -12.56 -4.66 2.23
N ILE A 124 -11.23 -4.63 2.40
CA ILE A 124 -10.40 -3.46 2.10
C ILE A 124 -10.43 -3.03 0.63
N SER A 125 -10.43 -3.96 -0.33
CA SER A 125 -10.49 -3.64 -1.77
C SER A 125 -11.72 -2.82 -2.12
N ALA A 126 -12.90 -3.28 -1.68
CA ALA A 126 -14.18 -2.62 -1.97
C ALA A 126 -14.25 -1.23 -1.34
N ILE A 127 -13.64 -1.06 -0.16
CA ILE A 127 -13.66 0.20 0.58
C ILE A 127 -12.66 1.21 0.00
N ARG A 128 -11.51 0.77 -0.50
CA ARG A 128 -10.62 1.62 -1.29
C ARG A 128 -11.27 2.04 -2.61
N ASN A 129 -11.98 1.15 -3.28
CA ASN A 129 -12.76 1.47 -4.48
C ASN A 129 -13.87 2.49 -4.16
N LEU A 130 -14.59 2.29 -3.05
CA LEU A 130 -15.62 3.21 -2.58
C LEU A 130 -15.05 4.61 -2.34
N GLY A 131 -13.92 4.72 -1.62
CA GLY A 131 -13.21 5.97 -1.40
C GLY A 131 -12.75 6.63 -2.71
N SER A 132 -12.21 5.85 -3.62
CA SER A 132 -11.70 6.33 -4.91
C SER A 132 -12.80 6.90 -5.81
N LYS A 133 -14.00 6.30 -5.79
CA LYS A 133 -15.17 6.83 -6.54
C LYS A 133 -15.62 8.22 -6.07
N GLN A 134 -15.31 8.58 -4.82
CA GLN A 134 -15.62 9.88 -4.25
C GLN A 134 -14.51 10.92 -4.49
N ALA A 135 -13.34 10.48 -4.95
CA ALA A 135 -12.17 11.34 -5.15
C ALA A 135 -12.35 12.30 -6.33
N SER A 136 -12.04 13.56 -6.09
CA SER A 136 -12.04 14.66 -7.05
C SER A 136 -10.65 15.14 -7.45
N GLY A 137 -9.60 14.68 -6.77
CA GLY A 137 -8.21 14.96 -7.11
C GLY A 137 -7.79 14.32 -8.44
N ARG A 138 -6.81 14.90 -9.14
CA ARG A 138 -6.13 14.23 -10.25
C ARG A 138 -5.43 12.95 -9.78
N TYR A 139 -4.98 12.95 -8.54
CA TYR A 139 -4.27 11.84 -7.91
C TYR A 139 -4.99 11.36 -6.65
N ILE A 140 -4.86 10.07 -6.37
CA ILE A 140 -5.37 9.43 -5.17
C ILE A 140 -4.17 8.94 -4.35
N LEU A 141 -4.04 9.40 -3.11
CA LEU A 141 -3.02 8.91 -2.17
C LEU A 141 -3.70 7.96 -1.18
N PHE A 142 -3.38 6.67 -1.26
CA PHE A 142 -3.88 5.68 -0.31
C PHE A 142 -2.97 5.62 0.91
N ILE A 143 -3.58 5.64 2.10
CA ILE A 143 -2.90 5.44 3.39
C ILE A 143 -3.79 4.58 4.28
N ASP A 144 -3.19 3.75 5.13
CA ASP A 144 -3.97 2.93 6.06
C ASP A 144 -4.38 3.75 7.30
N ASP A 145 -5.43 3.29 7.98
CA ASP A 145 -6.06 3.93 9.14
C ASP A 145 -5.25 3.86 10.45
N ASP A 146 -4.11 3.16 10.45
CA ASP A 146 -3.16 3.03 11.56
C ASP A 146 -1.76 3.58 11.22
N CYS A 147 -1.70 4.51 10.26
CA CYS A 147 -0.48 5.16 9.80
C CYS A 147 -0.32 6.59 10.33
N PHE A 148 0.92 6.98 10.59
CA PHE A 148 1.35 8.38 10.69
C PHE A 148 2.11 8.76 9.43
N VAL A 149 1.58 9.71 8.66
CA VAL A 149 2.25 10.20 7.44
C VAL A 149 3.04 11.46 7.72
N THR A 150 4.23 11.57 7.13
CA THR A 150 5.07 12.76 7.26
C THR A 150 4.45 13.98 6.57
N PRO A 151 4.73 15.23 7.01
CA PRO A 151 4.06 16.43 6.50
C PRO A 151 4.21 16.68 5.00
N TYR A 152 5.27 16.16 4.38
CA TYR A 152 5.57 16.39 2.96
C TYR A 152 5.37 15.14 2.10
N MET A 153 4.74 14.08 2.63
CA MET A 153 4.56 12.81 1.93
C MET A 153 3.81 12.98 0.60
N ALA A 154 2.66 13.68 0.61
CA ALA A 154 1.88 13.93 -0.60
C ALA A 154 2.64 14.78 -1.62
N LEU A 155 3.39 15.79 -1.15
CA LEU A 155 4.23 16.63 -2.01
C LEU A 155 5.31 15.82 -2.71
N GLY A 156 6.05 15.00 -1.97
CA GLY A 156 7.12 14.17 -2.52
C GLY A 156 6.61 13.19 -3.59
N ALA A 157 5.42 12.63 -3.36
CA ALA A 157 4.76 11.76 -4.32
C ALA A 157 4.36 12.50 -5.61
N ILE A 158 3.72 13.67 -5.48
CA ILE A 158 3.32 14.51 -6.62
C ILE A 158 4.51 14.96 -7.41
N TYR A 159 5.54 15.48 -6.73
CA TYR A 159 6.76 15.94 -7.36
C TYR A 159 7.41 14.82 -8.18
N THR A 160 7.54 13.63 -7.59
CA THR A 160 8.07 12.44 -8.29
C THR A 160 7.23 12.08 -9.51
N PHE A 161 5.90 12.07 -9.36
CA PHE A 161 4.98 11.71 -10.43
C PHE A 161 5.10 12.67 -11.61
N GLU A 162 4.99 13.97 -11.36
CA GLU A 162 5.00 15.00 -12.39
C GLU A 162 6.35 15.10 -13.11
N GLU A 163 7.47 14.93 -12.40
CA GLU A 163 8.78 14.91 -13.04
C GLU A 163 8.99 13.69 -13.95
N LEU A 164 8.43 12.53 -13.60
CA LEU A 164 8.46 11.35 -14.47
C LEU A 164 7.53 11.53 -15.68
N GLU A 165 6.34 12.10 -15.46
CA GLU A 165 5.39 12.41 -16.53
C GLU A 165 5.99 13.40 -17.54
N LYS A 166 6.67 14.46 -17.09
CA LYS A 166 7.40 15.42 -17.95
C LYS A 166 8.50 14.74 -18.78
N LYS A 167 9.07 13.64 -18.29
CA LYS A 167 10.07 12.82 -19.02
C LYS A 167 9.42 11.81 -19.99
N GLY A 168 8.11 11.86 -20.18
CA GLY A 168 7.36 10.98 -21.09
C GLY A 168 7.06 9.60 -20.53
N VAL A 169 7.25 9.37 -19.23
CA VAL A 169 6.91 8.10 -18.59
C VAL A 169 5.39 7.98 -18.45
N LYS A 170 4.79 6.90 -18.96
CA LYS A 170 3.39 6.55 -18.69
C LYS A 170 3.27 5.98 -17.27
N ILE A 171 3.36 6.86 -16.27
CA ILE A 171 3.34 6.46 -14.86
C ILE A 171 1.91 6.24 -14.35
N GLY A 172 1.70 5.14 -13.63
CA GLY A 172 0.43 4.81 -12.97
C GLY A 172 0.45 5.10 -11.47
N ALA A 173 1.58 4.85 -10.81
CA ALA A 173 1.71 5.02 -9.36
C ALA A 173 3.14 5.36 -8.90
N VAL A 174 3.21 6.11 -7.80
CA VAL A 174 4.42 6.34 -7.00
C VAL A 174 4.21 5.71 -5.62
N ASN A 175 4.95 4.65 -5.32
CA ASN A 175 5.00 4.05 -4.00
C ASN A 175 5.96 4.84 -3.10
N LEU A 176 5.56 5.04 -1.85
CA LEU A 176 6.31 5.80 -0.86
C LEU A 176 6.89 4.90 0.24
N PRO A 177 7.90 5.35 1.00
CA PRO A 177 8.49 4.54 2.05
C PRO A 177 7.49 4.30 3.18
N THR A 178 7.39 3.04 3.60
CA THR A 178 6.57 2.62 4.74
C THR A 178 7.45 1.87 5.72
N TYR A 179 7.47 2.32 6.96
CA TYR A 179 8.28 1.75 8.02
C TYR A 179 7.38 1.17 9.11
N ASN A 180 7.50 -0.13 9.37
CA ASN A 180 6.67 -0.83 10.33
C ASN A 180 7.18 -0.54 11.75
N ARG A 181 6.42 0.22 12.53
CA ARG A 181 6.77 0.61 13.92
C ARG A 181 8.14 1.30 14.04
N SER A 182 8.52 2.04 13.02
CA SER A 182 9.76 2.80 12.98
C SER A 182 9.54 4.08 12.20
N SER A 183 10.28 5.14 12.51
CA SER A 183 10.37 6.36 11.68
C SER A 183 11.63 6.40 10.81
N VAL A 184 12.40 5.31 10.81
CA VAL A 184 13.60 5.13 9.99
C VAL A 184 13.57 3.75 9.30
N PRO A 185 14.24 3.60 8.15
CA PRO A 185 14.41 2.28 7.55
C PRO A 185 15.15 1.33 8.52
N SER A 186 14.76 0.06 8.50
CA SER A 186 15.34 -1.00 9.33
C SER A 186 16.69 -1.49 8.80
N GLY A 187 17.02 -1.16 7.55
CA GLY A 187 18.27 -1.53 6.90
C GLY A 187 18.30 -1.08 5.45
N TYR A 188 19.19 -1.68 4.66
CA TYR A 188 19.34 -1.40 3.24
C TYR A 188 19.27 -2.66 2.37
N LEU A 189 18.83 -2.52 1.12
CA LEU A 189 18.79 -3.57 0.10
C LEU A 189 19.16 -2.97 -1.26
N GLY A 190 19.67 -3.78 -2.20
CA GLY A 190 19.85 -3.30 -3.57
C GLY A 190 18.51 -2.94 -4.22
N LYS A 191 18.47 -1.94 -5.12
CA LYS A 191 17.26 -1.54 -5.85
C LYS A 191 16.53 -2.72 -6.51
N LYS A 192 17.29 -3.68 -7.05
CA LYS A 192 16.76 -4.89 -7.71
C LYS A 192 16.03 -5.85 -6.76
N GLU A 193 16.13 -5.64 -5.45
CA GLU A 193 15.50 -6.46 -4.42
C GLU A 193 14.29 -5.79 -3.77
N ILE A 194 14.10 -4.49 -4.02
CA ILE A 194 13.00 -3.69 -3.48
C ILE A 194 11.83 -3.72 -4.45
N GLY A 195 10.64 -4.11 -3.98
CA GLY A 195 9.42 -4.03 -4.77
C GLY A 195 9.41 -4.99 -5.98
N VAL A 196 9.87 -6.23 -5.79
CA VAL A 196 9.90 -7.25 -6.83
C VAL A 196 8.59 -8.01 -6.89
N LEU A 197 8.03 -8.19 -8.08
CA LEU A 197 6.91 -9.09 -8.36
C LEU A 197 7.21 -9.77 -9.70
N ASP A 198 7.46 -11.08 -9.67
CA ASP A 198 7.82 -11.85 -10.86
C ASP A 198 7.03 -13.16 -10.84
N PHE A 199 5.94 -13.17 -11.60
CA PHE A 199 5.08 -14.34 -11.74
C PHE A 199 5.75 -15.50 -12.48
N VAL A 200 6.79 -15.28 -13.29
CA VAL A 200 7.52 -16.35 -14.00
C VAL A 200 8.46 -17.11 -13.06
N LYS A 201 9.07 -16.39 -12.12
CA LYS A 201 9.91 -16.96 -11.06
C LYS A 201 9.10 -17.40 -9.85
N GLY A 202 7.85 -16.96 -9.72
CA GLY A 202 7.01 -17.26 -8.55
C GLY A 202 7.54 -16.57 -7.30
N ILE A 203 8.01 -15.33 -7.42
CA ILE A 203 8.58 -14.57 -6.30
C ILE A 203 7.92 -13.20 -6.17
N TYR A 204 7.82 -12.75 -4.92
CA TYR A 204 7.59 -11.35 -4.61
C TYR A 204 8.49 -10.92 -3.45
N LYS A 205 8.87 -9.63 -3.42
CA LYS A 205 9.57 -8.98 -2.33
C LYS A 205 8.89 -7.65 -2.01
N SER A 206 8.78 -7.35 -0.73
CA SER A 206 8.22 -6.07 -0.26
C SER A 206 9.13 -4.90 -0.63
N ASN A 207 8.59 -3.68 -0.62
CA ASN A 207 9.36 -2.44 -0.63
C ASN A 207 9.26 -1.65 0.69
N LYS A 208 8.73 -2.27 1.75
CA LYS A 208 8.67 -1.70 3.10
C LYS A 208 10.01 -1.82 3.81
N ASP A 209 10.25 -0.97 4.80
CA ASP A 209 11.36 -1.02 5.77
C ASP A 209 12.80 -0.84 5.26
N PHE A 210 13.09 -0.93 3.96
CA PHE A 210 14.48 -0.90 3.46
C PHE A 210 14.81 0.36 2.65
N PHE A 211 16.03 0.86 2.83
CA PHE A 211 16.62 1.93 2.04
C PHE A 211 17.44 1.35 0.87
N PRO A 212 17.47 1.97 -0.33
CA PRO A 212 18.20 1.38 -1.44
C PRO A 212 19.72 1.62 -1.28
N ALA A 213 20.48 0.55 -1.27
CA ALA A 213 21.92 0.53 -0.97
C ALA A 213 22.74 1.40 -1.92
N GLU A 214 22.29 1.57 -3.16
CA GLU A 214 22.96 2.39 -4.16
C GLU A 214 23.10 3.85 -3.71
N TYR A 215 22.12 4.40 -2.97
CA TYR A 215 22.18 5.79 -2.47
C TYR A 215 23.21 5.98 -1.34
N LEU A 216 23.77 4.89 -0.81
CA LEU A 216 24.86 4.91 0.15
C LEU A 216 26.21 5.19 -0.52
N ASN A 217 26.31 5.01 -1.85
CA ASN A 217 27.54 5.28 -2.57
C ASN A 217 27.85 6.80 -2.55
N PRO A 218 28.94 7.24 -1.91
CA PRO A 218 29.29 8.65 -1.85
C PRO A 218 29.58 9.24 -3.25
N GLU A 219 29.99 8.43 -4.22
CA GLU A 219 30.27 8.87 -5.59
C GLU A 219 29.01 9.27 -6.36
N MET A 220 27.81 8.82 -5.93
CA MET A 220 26.56 9.21 -6.60
C MET A 220 26.23 10.70 -6.44
N ASN A 221 26.89 11.44 -5.52
CA ASN A 221 26.84 12.90 -5.37
C ASN A 221 25.46 13.51 -5.71
N GLY A 222 25.39 14.46 -6.64
CA GLY A 222 24.16 15.10 -7.10
C GLY A 222 23.27 14.22 -7.99
N ALA A 223 23.83 13.20 -8.64
CA ALA A 223 23.10 12.31 -9.55
C ALA A 223 22.06 11.43 -8.84
N LYS A 224 22.15 11.33 -7.52
CA LYS A 224 21.17 10.61 -6.69
C LYS A 224 19.88 11.40 -6.47
N PHE A 225 19.85 12.70 -6.78
CA PHE A 225 18.68 13.55 -6.56
C PHE A 225 17.88 13.77 -7.84
N LEU A 226 16.55 13.62 -7.72
CA LEU A 226 15.59 14.07 -8.72
C LEU A 226 15.55 15.60 -8.79
N ASN A 227 15.65 16.23 -7.62
CA ASN A 227 15.75 17.67 -7.46
C ASN A 227 16.95 17.98 -6.54
N PRO A 228 18.06 18.51 -7.09
CA PRO A 228 19.25 18.84 -6.29
C PRO A 228 19.04 19.97 -5.28
N GLU A 229 18.13 20.91 -5.52
CA GLU A 229 17.84 22.04 -4.63
C GLU A 229 17.06 21.58 -3.39
N LEU A 230 15.99 20.80 -3.59
CA LEU A 230 15.16 20.24 -2.52
C LEU A 230 15.74 18.95 -1.94
N GLN A 231 16.85 18.46 -2.50
CA GLN A 231 17.49 17.19 -2.16
C GLN A 231 16.49 16.02 -2.08
N ILE A 232 15.62 15.94 -3.09
CA ILE A 232 14.66 14.85 -3.25
C ILE A 232 15.35 13.71 -3.98
N LEU A 233 15.37 12.50 -3.41
CA LEU A 233 16.01 11.35 -4.05
C LEU A 233 15.33 10.98 -5.38
N SER A 234 16.16 10.59 -6.35
CA SER A 234 15.72 10.00 -7.62
C SER A 234 14.89 8.74 -7.35
N PRO A 235 13.72 8.58 -7.99
CA PRO A 235 12.93 7.36 -7.89
C PRO A 235 13.55 6.24 -8.74
N PHE A 236 13.06 5.02 -8.58
CA PHE A 236 13.37 3.89 -9.48
C PHE A 236 12.15 3.01 -9.71
N SER A 237 12.09 2.33 -10.86
CA SER A 237 10.97 1.47 -11.21
C SER A 237 10.92 0.23 -10.31
N ILE A 238 9.72 -0.14 -9.91
CA ILE A 238 9.40 -1.37 -9.20
C ILE A 238 8.22 -2.08 -9.90
N LEU A 239 7.97 -3.34 -9.55
CA LEU A 239 6.83 -4.12 -10.08
C LEU A 239 5.81 -4.46 -9.00
N ASN A 240 6.22 -4.47 -7.73
CA ASN A 240 5.36 -4.79 -6.60
C ASN A 240 4.90 -3.52 -5.88
N LEU A 241 3.64 -3.15 -6.08
CA LEU A 241 3.01 -2.04 -5.39
C LEU A 241 2.57 -2.45 -3.98
N ASN A 242 2.80 -1.56 -3.02
CA ASN A 242 2.18 -1.58 -1.71
C ASN A 242 1.30 -0.34 -1.55
N THR A 243 0.25 -0.44 -0.74
CA THR A 243 -0.83 0.56 -0.80
C THR A 243 -0.49 1.95 -0.25
N THR A 244 0.65 2.17 0.40
CA THR A 244 1.10 3.55 0.68
C THR A 244 1.67 4.17 -0.59
N ALA A 245 0.78 4.60 -1.47
CA ALA A 245 1.11 5.03 -2.82
C ALA A 245 0.18 6.12 -3.33
N LEU A 246 0.76 7.03 -4.11
CA LEU A 246 0.03 7.97 -4.95
C LEU A 246 -0.26 7.28 -6.29
N VAL A 247 -1.51 7.32 -6.74
CA VAL A 247 -1.99 6.70 -7.97
C VAL A 247 -2.66 7.76 -8.84
N SER A 248 -2.42 7.73 -10.14
CA SER A 248 -3.20 8.52 -11.09
C SER A 248 -4.66 8.06 -11.06
N ARG A 249 -5.60 8.98 -10.80
CA ARG A 249 -7.04 8.63 -10.80
C ARG A 249 -7.46 8.07 -12.17
N LYS A 250 -6.93 8.65 -13.26
CA LYS A 250 -7.14 8.14 -14.62
C LYS A 250 -6.66 6.70 -14.76
N ALA A 251 -5.44 6.39 -14.32
CA ALA A 251 -4.91 5.03 -14.39
C ALA A 251 -5.74 4.06 -13.55
N PHE A 252 -6.15 4.49 -12.34
CA PHE A 252 -7.02 3.72 -11.46
C PHE A 252 -8.36 3.36 -12.12
N GLU A 253 -9.01 4.33 -12.76
CA GLU A 253 -10.27 4.15 -13.48
C GLU A 253 -10.11 3.24 -14.71
N GLU A 254 -9.05 3.43 -15.50
CA GLU A 254 -8.77 2.62 -16.69
C GLU A 254 -8.55 1.13 -16.37
N VAL A 255 -7.89 0.81 -15.26
CA VAL A 255 -7.64 -0.59 -14.86
C VAL A 255 -8.76 -1.18 -13.98
N GLY A 256 -9.77 -0.39 -13.61
CA GLY A 256 -10.94 -0.85 -12.83
C GLY A 256 -10.75 -0.90 -11.32
N GLY A 257 -9.70 -0.29 -10.78
CA GLY A 257 -9.42 -0.25 -9.33
C GLY A 257 -8.96 -1.58 -8.73
N PHE A 258 -9.14 -1.75 -7.42
CA PHE A 258 -8.74 -2.97 -6.71
C PHE A 258 -9.72 -4.11 -6.97
N ARG A 259 -9.23 -5.33 -7.23
CA ARG A 259 -10.10 -6.51 -7.36
C ARG A 259 -10.78 -6.84 -6.03
N GLU A 260 -12.12 -6.84 -6.03
CA GLU A 260 -12.95 -7.08 -4.84
C GLU A 260 -13.24 -8.56 -4.58
N LYS A 261 -13.18 -9.41 -5.62
CA LYS A 261 -13.52 -10.83 -5.52
C LYS A 261 -12.27 -11.66 -5.28
N LEU A 262 -12.43 -12.72 -4.49
CA LEU A 262 -11.48 -13.82 -4.28
C LEU A 262 -10.14 -13.46 -3.60
N LEU A 263 -9.79 -12.18 -3.52
CA LEU A 263 -8.61 -11.73 -2.79
C LEU A 263 -8.94 -11.51 -1.32
N ARG A 264 -8.34 -12.32 -0.45
CA ARG A 264 -8.38 -12.11 1.00
C ARG A 264 -7.29 -11.15 1.47
N ARG A 265 -6.15 -11.11 0.73
CA ARG A 265 -4.99 -10.24 0.94
C ARG A 265 -4.31 -9.94 -0.41
N MET A 266 -3.27 -9.10 -0.41
CA MET A 266 -2.44 -8.81 -1.59
C MET A 266 -3.17 -8.10 -2.74
N GLU A 267 -4.28 -7.45 -2.43
CA GLU A 267 -5.05 -6.61 -3.35
C GLU A 267 -4.21 -5.48 -3.95
N ASP A 268 -3.24 -4.97 -3.20
CA ASP A 268 -2.33 -3.93 -3.66
C ASP A 268 -1.34 -4.41 -4.70
N ARG A 269 -0.81 -5.62 -4.53
CA ARG A 269 0.08 -6.27 -5.50
C ARG A 269 -0.67 -6.62 -6.78
N GLU A 270 -1.89 -7.12 -6.64
CA GLU A 270 -2.75 -7.42 -7.78
C GLU A 270 -3.08 -6.14 -8.56
N PHE A 271 -3.49 -5.07 -7.87
CA PHE A 271 -3.72 -3.78 -8.50
C PHE A 271 -2.46 -3.24 -9.20
N GLY A 272 -1.29 -3.35 -8.55
CA GLY A 272 -0.01 -3.00 -9.15
C GLY A 272 0.31 -3.81 -10.41
N ALA A 273 0.08 -5.12 -10.40
CA ALA A 273 0.23 -5.96 -11.59
C ALA A 273 -0.71 -5.51 -12.72
N SER A 274 -1.97 -5.22 -12.41
CA SER A 274 -2.97 -4.74 -13.36
C SER A 274 -2.57 -3.38 -13.98
N LEU A 275 -1.95 -2.47 -13.22
CA LEU A 275 -1.35 -1.25 -13.78
C LEU A 275 -0.28 -1.56 -14.82
N VAL A 276 0.68 -2.44 -14.48
CA VAL A 276 1.79 -2.81 -15.37
C VAL A 276 1.28 -3.51 -16.63
N GLU A 277 0.31 -4.40 -16.50
CA GLU A 277 -0.33 -5.12 -17.61
C GLU A 277 -1.06 -4.17 -18.58
N ASN A 278 -1.53 -3.01 -18.10
CA ASN A 278 -2.14 -1.94 -18.91
C ASN A 278 -1.12 -0.88 -19.38
N GLY A 279 0.17 -1.20 -19.30
CA GLY A 279 1.27 -0.39 -19.82
C GLY A 279 1.64 0.81 -18.94
N TYR A 280 1.15 0.87 -17.70
CA TYR A 280 1.59 1.88 -16.74
C TYR A 280 2.86 1.43 -16.02
N SER A 281 3.73 2.37 -15.69
CA SER A 281 4.90 2.12 -14.85
C SER A 281 4.63 2.46 -13.39
N ILE A 282 5.31 1.76 -12.49
CA ILE A 282 5.27 2.01 -11.04
C ILE A 282 6.67 2.37 -10.58
N TYR A 283 6.79 3.43 -9.81
CA TYR A 283 8.05 3.91 -9.27
C TYR A 283 8.02 3.95 -7.75
N PHE A 284 9.15 3.60 -7.12
CA PHE A 284 9.38 3.84 -5.71
C PHE A 284 10.15 5.14 -5.54
N SER A 285 9.63 6.04 -4.70
CA SER A 285 10.35 7.23 -4.24
C SER A 285 10.97 6.92 -2.88
N PRO A 286 12.28 6.65 -2.79
CA PRO A 286 12.90 6.10 -1.58
C PRO A 286 13.20 7.15 -0.50
N ASP A 287 12.86 8.42 -0.73
CA ASP A 287 13.27 9.52 0.14
C ASP A 287 12.65 9.41 1.55
N PRO A 288 13.47 9.25 2.61
CA PRO A 288 12.99 9.12 3.98
C PRO A 288 12.17 10.31 4.48
N LYS A 289 12.26 11.50 3.85
CA LYS A 289 11.40 12.65 4.21
C LYS A 289 9.91 12.37 4.00
N PHE A 290 9.59 11.45 3.09
CA PHE A 290 8.23 11.19 2.59
C PHE A 290 7.69 9.86 3.07
N HIS A 291 8.10 9.39 4.25
CA HIS A 291 7.68 8.09 4.79
C HIS A 291 6.34 8.13 5.52
N CYS A 292 5.78 6.94 5.78
CA CYS A 292 4.82 6.73 6.86
C CYS A 292 5.33 5.73 7.90
N VAL A 293 4.92 5.94 9.16
CA VAL A 293 5.06 4.96 10.25
C VAL A 293 3.77 4.15 10.29
N HIS A 294 3.87 2.85 10.00
CA HIS A 294 2.73 1.95 9.96
C HIS A 294 2.66 1.13 11.26
N GLY A 295 1.57 1.27 12.01
CA GLY A 295 1.43 0.72 13.35
C GLY A 295 1.25 -0.81 13.39
N SER A 296 0.60 -1.35 12.37
CA SER A 296 0.06 -2.71 12.43
C SER A 296 -0.85 -2.93 13.64
N TYR A 297 -1.87 -2.10 13.78
CA TYR A 297 -2.75 -2.07 14.95
C TYR A 297 -3.38 -3.44 15.22
N GLY A 298 -3.26 -3.92 16.46
CA GLY A 298 -3.80 -5.22 16.87
C GLY A 298 -2.89 -6.42 16.62
N LEU A 299 -1.75 -6.25 15.92
CA LEU A 299 -0.80 -7.33 15.67
C LEU A 299 0.31 -7.31 16.73
N LYS A 300 0.36 -8.29 17.63
CA LYS A 300 1.48 -8.39 18.57
C LYS A 300 2.76 -8.83 17.83
N THR A 301 3.72 -7.92 17.70
CA THR A 301 5.04 -8.20 17.08
C THR A 301 6.18 -8.17 18.10
N GLY A 302 5.98 -7.54 19.26
CA GLY A 302 7.03 -7.31 20.25
C GLY A 302 8.10 -6.29 19.79
N ARG A 303 7.95 -5.68 18.62
CA ARG A 303 8.85 -4.63 18.13
C ARG A 303 8.58 -3.32 18.88
N MET A 304 9.61 -2.82 19.57
CA MET A 304 9.61 -1.47 20.12
C MET A 304 9.77 -0.43 19.02
N PHE A 305 9.23 0.78 19.24
CA PHE A 305 9.41 1.88 18.31
C PHE A 305 10.88 2.28 18.16
N GLU A 306 11.33 2.44 16.92
CA GLU A 306 12.69 2.85 16.55
C GLU A 306 12.65 4.18 15.76
N GLY A 307 13.67 5.02 15.96
CA GLY A 307 13.80 6.31 15.27
C GLY A 307 13.31 7.52 16.07
N GLU A 308 13.24 8.66 15.40
CA GLU A 308 12.82 9.93 15.99
C GLU A 308 11.30 10.00 16.15
N ASP A 309 10.82 10.43 17.32
CA ASP A 309 9.41 10.74 17.57
C ASP A 309 9.05 12.13 17.03
N TRP A 310 9.11 12.26 15.71
CA TRP A 310 8.90 13.53 15.03
C TRP A 310 7.46 14.04 15.18
N PHE A 311 6.48 13.15 15.37
CA PHE A 311 5.08 13.55 15.52
C PHE A 311 4.85 14.32 16.81
N LYS A 312 5.57 13.98 17.89
CA LYS A 312 5.48 14.70 19.17
C LYS A 312 5.86 16.19 19.06
N LYS A 313 6.64 16.56 18.04
CA LYS A 313 6.98 17.97 17.72
C LYS A 313 5.83 18.72 17.05
N LEU A 314 4.98 18.00 16.31
CA LEU A 314 3.82 18.53 15.60
C LEU A 314 2.55 18.54 16.48
N ASP A 315 2.34 17.47 17.24
CA ASP A 315 1.17 17.28 18.09
C ASP A 315 1.59 16.56 19.38
N LYS A 316 1.33 17.19 20.52
CA LYS A 316 1.71 16.69 21.86
C LYS A 316 0.71 15.68 22.43
N SER A 317 -0.40 15.41 21.74
CA SER A 317 -1.49 14.59 22.25
C SER A 317 -1.17 13.10 22.34
N ILE A 318 -0.25 12.61 21.50
CA ILE A 318 0.29 11.25 21.56
C ILE A 318 1.68 11.24 20.92
N SER A 319 2.55 10.36 21.40
CA SER A 319 3.87 10.13 20.82
C SER A 319 3.84 8.91 19.88
N LEU A 320 4.69 8.87 18.86
CA LEU A 320 4.83 7.69 18.00
C LEU A 320 5.13 6.44 18.82
N LYS A 321 6.05 6.53 19.79
CA LYS A 321 6.34 5.42 20.70
C LYS A 321 5.06 4.89 21.37
N LYS A 322 4.24 5.78 21.93
CA LYS A 322 3.01 5.38 22.62
C LYS A 322 1.98 4.77 21.66
N ALA A 323 1.85 5.34 20.46
CA ALA A 323 0.95 4.80 19.44
C ALA A 323 1.37 3.39 19.00
N MET A 324 2.67 3.13 18.84
CA MET A 324 3.18 1.80 18.49
C MET A 324 2.98 0.78 19.62
N GLU A 325 3.12 1.18 20.89
CA GLU A 325 2.74 0.34 22.04
C GLU A 325 1.26 -0.03 22.00
N ILE A 326 0.38 0.92 21.68
CA ILE A 326 -1.06 0.67 21.51
C ILE A 326 -1.33 -0.30 20.35
N CYS A 327 -0.54 -0.24 19.28
CA CYS A 327 -0.66 -1.17 18.16
C CYS A 327 -0.22 -2.59 18.48
N ASP A 328 0.69 -2.78 19.45
CA ASP A 328 1.17 -4.09 19.88
C ASP A 328 0.19 -4.83 20.79
N ASP A 329 -0.83 -4.13 21.31
CA ASP A 329 -1.90 -4.72 22.09
C ASP A 329 -2.85 -5.50 21.17
N PRO A 330 -3.02 -6.84 21.35
CA PRO A 330 -3.91 -7.64 20.54
C PRO A 330 -5.35 -7.08 20.50
N LYS A 331 -5.94 -7.05 19.30
CA LYS A 331 -7.33 -6.62 19.10
C LYS A 331 -8.07 -7.58 18.19
N GLU A 332 -9.28 -7.91 18.57
CA GLU A 332 -10.23 -8.67 17.75
C GLU A 332 -11.17 -7.72 17.01
N ASP A 333 -11.73 -8.17 15.88
CA ASP A 333 -12.70 -7.43 15.06
C ASP A 333 -12.26 -6.03 14.64
N THR A 334 -10.98 -5.86 14.34
CA THR A 334 -10.43 -4.61 13.79
C THR A 334 -9.94 -4.81 12.34
N GLY A 335 -10.62 -5.66 11.58
CA GLY A 335 -10.34 -5.87 10.16
C GLY A 335 -9.26 -6.92 9.89
N ALA A 336 -8.30 -6.64 9.00
CA ALA A 336 -7.39 -7.62 8.38
C ALA A 336 -6.29 -8.22 9.30
N ARG A 337 -6.47 -8.18 10.61
CA ARG A 337 -5.52 -8.67 11.62
C ARG A 337 -6.02 -10.02 12.09
N ILE A 338 -5.63 -11.02 11.31
CA ILE A 338 -5.95 -12.44 11.42
C ILE A 338 -4.91 -13.15 12.29
N ASP A 339 -5.26 -14.34 12.78
CA ASP A 339 -4.32 -15.23 13.47
C ASP A 339 -3.05 -15.44 12.61
N PRO A 340 -1.84 -15.53 13.19
CA PRO A 340 -0.61 -15.83 12.46
C PRO A 340 -0.71 -16.97 11.44
N LYS A 341 -1.49 -18.02 11.75
CA LYS A 341 -1.71 -19.16 10.86
C LYS A 341 -2.59 -18.78 9.67
N ASP A 342 -3.65 -18.03 9.92
CA ASP A 342 -4.52 -17.50 8.87
C ASP A 342 -3.74 -16.55 7.95
N TYR A 343 -2.83 -15.74 8.50
CA TYR A 343 -1.94 -14.90 7.70
C TYR A 343 -1.10 -15.70 6.72
N ILE A 344 -0.47 -16.78 7.20
CA ILE A 344 0.34 -17.64 6.36
C ILE A 344 -0.54 -18.33 5.32
N TYR A 345 -1.66 -18.91 5.75
CA TYR A 345 -2.64 -19.57 4.90
C TYR A 345 -3.09 -18.67 3.74
N GLU A 346 -3.59 -17.48 4.06
CA GLU A 346 -4.09 -16.51 3.06
C GLU A 346 -2.98 -15.99 2.14
N SER A 347 -1.75 -15.88 2.65
CA SER A 347 -0.59 -15.46 1.84
C SER A 347 -0.19 -16.54 0.82
N ILE A 348 -0.20 -17.82 1.21
CA ILE A 348 0.05 -18.95 0.31
C ILE A 348 -1.07 -19.04 -0.74
N LEU A 349 -2.32 -19.09 -0.27
CA LEU A 349 -3.53 -19.20 -1.09
C LEU A 349 -3.58 -18.10 -2.13
N THR A 350 -3.50 -16.84 -1.69
CA THR A 350 -3.75 -15.69 -2.58
C THR A 350 -2.62 -15.52 -3.59
N PHE A 351 -1.35 -15.67 -3.19
CA PHE A 351 -0.27 -15.57 -4.17
C PHE A 351 -0.27 -16.75 -5.15
N PHE A 352 -0.58 -17.96 -4.70
CA PHE A 352 -0.73 -19.10 -5.61
C PHE A 352 -1.83 -18.85 -6.65
N PHE A 353 -3.00 -18.38 -6.21
CA PHE A 353 -4.10 -18.01 -7.10
C PHE A 353 -3.68 -16.95 -8.13
N LEU A 354 -3.11 -15.83 -7.67
CA LEU A 354 -2.65 -14.73 -8.52
C LEU A 354 -1.55 -15.17 -9.51
N ALA A 355 -0.60 -15.97 -9.03
CA ALA A 355 0.47 -16.48 -9.86
C ALA A 355 -0.04 -17.48 -10.90
N TYR A 356 -1.05 -18.30 -10.57
CA TYR A 356 -1.61 -19.26 -11.50
C TYR A 356 -2.31 -18.58 -12.68
N GLU A 357 -3.10 -17.55 -12.40
CA GLU A 357 -3.80 -16.76 -13.42
C GLU A 357 -2.84 -16.15 -14.44
N ARG A 358 -1.66 -15.71 -13.99
CA ARG A 358 -0.67 -15.01 -14.84
C ARG A 358 0.42 -15.91 -15.41
N ASN A 359 0.85 -16.92 -14.65
CA ASN A 359 1.90 -17.84 -15.05
C ASN A 359 1.87 -19.18 -14.28
N ARG A 360 1.24 -20.20 -14.86
CA ARG A 360 1.13 -21.54 -14.27
C ARG A 360 2.47 -22.15 -13.85
N ARG A 361 3.55 -21.95 -14.62
CA ARG A 361 4.88 -22.50 -14.29
C ARG A 361 5.46 -21.82 -13.05
N GLY A 362 5.33 -20.51 -12.94
CA GLY A 362 5.79 -19.79 -11.76
C GLY A 362 4.91 -20.01 -10.53
N ALA A 363 3.61 -20.27 -10.71
CA ALA A 363 2.75 -20.76 -9.63
C ALA A 363 3.27 -22.11 -9.06
N ILE A 364 3.70 -23.03 -9.94
CA ILE A 364 4.33 -24.29 -9.51
C ILE A 364 5.64 -24.03 -8.77
N LYS A 365 6.49 -23.11 -9.25
CA LYS A 365 7.72 -22.72 -8.54
C LYS A 365 7.43 -22.14 -7.16
N TRP A 366 6.38 -21.32 -7.05
CA TRP A 366 5.95 -20.76 -5.77
C TRP A 366 5.57 -21.86 -4.79
N ILE A 367 4.68 -22.79 -5.16
CA ILE A 367 4.26 -23.85 -4.23
C ILE A 367 5.42 -24.76 -3.79
N GLN A 368 6.36 -25.04 -4.70
CA GLN A 368 7.58 -25.80 -4.41
C GLN A 368 8.46 -25.05 -3.41
N LYS A 369 8.70 -23.76 -3.66
CA LYS A 369 9.49 -22.89 -2.78
C LYS A 369 8.86 -22.79 -1.38
N VAL A 370 7.55 -22.59 -1.29
CA VAL A 370 6.84 -22.56 0.00
C VAL A 370 6.98 -23.90 0.72
N TYR A 371 6.88 -25.03 0.02
CA TYR A 371 7.07 -26.33 0.64
C TYR A 371 8.48 -26.50 1.21
N GLU A 372 9.52 -26.12 0.45
CA GLU A 372 10.91 -26.21 0.88
C GLU A 372 11.21 -25.26 2.06
N GLU A 373 10.89 -23.97 1.92
CA GLU A 373 11.28 -22.97 2.91
C GLU A 373 10.36 -22.96 4.13
N PHE A 374 9.03 -22.99 3.93
CA PHE A 374 8.09 -22.93 5.05
C PHE A 374 7.81 -24.32 5.62
N VAL A 375 7.38 -25.29 4.81
CA VAL A 375 6.95 -26.60 5.36
C VAL A 375 8.15 -27.34 5.95
N ARG A 376 9.22 -27.54 5.18
CA ARG A 376 10.41 -28.28 5.63
C ARG A 376 11.29 -27.44 6.57
N ASP A 377 11.70 -26.24 6.16
CA ASP A 377 12.69 -25.47 6.93
C ASP A 377 12.10 -24.54 8.00
N GLY A 378 10.77 -24.36 8.04
CA GLY A 378 10.10 -23.52 9.06
C GLY A 378 10.30 -22.01 8.88
N LYS A 379 10.75 -21.56 7.71
CA LYS A 379 10.98 -20.14 7.40
C LYS A 379 9.65 -19.45 7.06
N THR A 380 9.42 -18.28 7.64
CA THR A 380 8.21 -17.46 7.40
C THR A 380 8.49 -16.20 6.58
N GLY A 381 9.76 -15.90 6.30
CA GLY A 381 10.13 -14.63 5.66
C GLY A 381 9.66 -14.46 4.22
N LEU A 382 9.36 -15.56 3.52
CA LEU A 382 8.72 -15.51 2.20
C LEU A 382 7.32 -14.86 2.20
N PHE A 383 6.71 -14.67 3.36
CA PHE A 383 5.42 -13.99 3.51
C PHE A 383 5.55 -12.50 3.83
N GLY A 384 6.78 -11.97 3.90
CA GLY A 384 7.04 -10.55 4.15
C GLY A 384 6.95 -10.14 5.63
N ASN A 385 6.99 -11.10 6.55
CA ASN A 385 7.12 -10.85 7.98
C ASN A 385 7.89 -12.00 8.65
N ASP A 386 9.17 -11.79 8.87
CA ASP A 386 10.11 -12.79 9.40
C ASP A 386 9.89 -13.11 10.90
N LYS A 387 8.99 -12.38 11.56
CA LYS A 387 8.73 -12.49 13.01
C LYS A 387 7.42 -13.20 13.34
N ILE A 388 6.74 -13.77 12.35
CA ILE A 388 5.51 -14.54 12.57
C ILE A 388 5.89 -15.84 13.31
N PRO A 389 5.20 -16.18 14.42
CA PRO A 389 5.39 -17.47 15.09
C PRO A 389 5.26 -18.64 14.11
N THR A 390 6.30 -19.46 14.00
CA THR A 390 6.32 -20.60 13.09
C THR A 390 5.54 -21.78 13.70
N PRO A 391 4.49 -22.29 13.02
CA PRO A 391 3.77 -23.48 13.46
C PRO A 391 4.64 -24.74 13.45
N GLY A 392 4.22 -25.80 14.15
CA GLY A 392 4.88 -27.11 14.08
C GLY A 392 4.80 -27.73 12.68
N GLU A 393 5.73 -28.62 12.32
CA GLU A 393 5.86 -29.14 10.94
C GLU A 393 4.57 -29.77 10.39
N SER A 394 3.90 -30.62 11.18
CA SER A 394 2.62 -31.24 10.79
C SER A 394 1.55 -30.18 10.46
N GLU A 395 1.51 -29.11 11.24
CA GLU A 395 0.59 -28.00 11.02
C GLU A 395 0.98 -27.17 9.79
N ARG A 396 2.28 -26.89 9.58
CA ARG A 396 2.75 -26.20 8.36
C ARG A 396 2.38 -26.98 7.10
N LYS A 397 2.53 -28.31 7.12
CA LYS A 397 2.14 -29.19 6.02
C LYS A 397 0.64 -29.12 5.74
N LYS A 398 -0.18 -29.12 6.79
CA LYS A 398 -1.64 -28.96 6.68
C LYS A 398 -2.00 -27.59 6.09
N ILE A 399 -1.44 -26.50 6.62
CA ILE A 399 -1.67 -25.13 6.12
C ILE A 399 -1.34 -25.03 4.62
N TRP A 400 -0.17 -25.53 4.21
CA TRP A 400 0.22 -25.52 2.81
C TRP A 400 -0.75 -26.32 1.94
N PHE A 401 -1.07 -27.56 2.34
CA PHE A 401 -1.95 -28.43 1.57
C PHE A 401 -3.36 -27.85 1.41
N ASP A 402 -3.95 -27.38 2.52
CA ASP A 402 -5.29 -26.79 2.53
C ASP A 402 -5.33 -25.52 1.65
N ALA A 403 -4.31 -24.66 1.74
CA ALA A 403 -4.24 -23.43 0.95
C ALA A 403 -4.12 -23.71 -0.56
N ILE A 404 -3.31 -24.71 -0.96
CA ILE A 404 -3.20 -25.06 -2.39
C ILE A 404 -4.49 -25.70 -2.91
N ASN A 405 -5.13 -26.57 -2.14
CA ASN A 405 -6.41 -27.18 -2.54
C ASN A 405 -7.51 -26.14 -2.68
N GLU A 406 -7.65 -25.24 -1.71
CA GLU A 406 -8.62 -24.14 -1.83
C GLU A 406 -8.30 -23.28 -3.06
N GLY A 407 -7.03 -22.94 -3.28
CA GLY A 407 -6.60 -22.17 -4.45
C GLY A 407 -6.98 -22.84 -5.77
N LEU A 408 -6.81 -24.16 -5.89
CA LEU A 408 -7.24 -24.93 -7.06
C LEU A 408 -8.76 -24.91 -7.25
N GLU A 409 -9.55 -24.99 -6.17
CA GLU A 409 -11.01 -24.87 -6.26
C GLU A 409 -11.45 -23.46 -6.67
N LEU A 410 -10.80 -22.41 -6.16
CA LEU A 410 -11.05 -21.03 -6.59
C LEU A 410 -10.71 -20.82 -8.06
N ILE A 411 -9.60 -21.38 -8.55
CA ILE A 411 -9.23 -21.35 -9.97
C ILE A 411 -10.31 -22.00 -10.83
N LYS A 412 -10.74 -23.21 -10.47
CA LYS A 412 -11.82 -23.93 -11.19
C LYS A 412 -13.12 -23.13 -11.18
N GLN A 413 -13.44 -22.48 -10.07
CA GLN A 413 -14.63 -21.65 -9.95
C GLN A 413 -14.54 -20.43 -10.89
N GLU A 414 -13.41 -19.72 -10.89
CA GLU A 414 -13.19 -18.56 -11.77
C GLU A 414 -13.24 -18.95 -13.24
N GLU A 415 -12.64 -20.08 -13.63
CA GLU A 415 -12.72 -20.61 -15.00
C GLU A 415 -14.16 -20.92 -15.42
N ARG A 416 -14.96 -21.55 -14.54
CA ARG A 416 -16.38 -21.80 -14.79
C ARG A 416 -17.16 -20.51 -14.95
N ASP A 417 -16.92 -19.51 -14.11
CA ASP A 417 -17.62 -18.23 -14.17
C ASP A 417 -17.22 -17.43 -15.43
N ASN A 418 -15.96 -17.49 -15.84
CA ASN A 418 -15.50 -16.93 -17.12
C ASN A 418 -16.19 -17.58 -18.32
N ILE A 419 -16.30 -18.92 -18.35
CA ILE A 419 -17.04 -19.63 -19.40
C ILE A 419 -18.52 -19.24 -19.42
N LYS A 420 -19.16 -19.09 -18.25
CA LYS A 420 -20.55 -18.60 -18.17
C LYS A 420 -20.69 -17.18 -18.73
N ASN A 421 -19.77 -16.28 -18.40
CA ASN A 421 -19.78 -14.90 -18.87
C ASN A 421 -19.60 -14.83 -20.39
N ILE A 422 -18.64 -15.57 -20.96
CA ILE A 422 -18.43 -15.65 -22.42
C ILE A 422 -19.71 -16.15 -23.11
N ASN A 423 -20.32 -17.23 -22.59
CA ASN A 423 -21.57 -17.75 -23.15
C ASN A 423 -22.73 -16.75 -23.06
N LYS A 424 -22.79 -15.95 -21.98
CA LYS A 424 -23.78 -14.88 -21.84
C LYS A 424 -23.55 -13.80 -22.91
N THR A 425 -22.32 -13.33 -23.09
CA THR A 425 -21.97 -12.33 -24.11
C THR A 425 -22.29 -12.83 -25.52
N ILE A 426 -21.96 -14.10 -25.84
CA ILE A 426 -22.30 -14.70 -27.15
C ILE A 426 -23.82 -14.67 -27.39
N ARG A 427 -24.62 -15.01 -26.37
CA ARG A 427 -26.10 -14.97 -26.49
C ARG A 427 -26.64 -13.56 -26.68
N GLU A 428 -26.05 -12.56 -26.03
CA GLU A 428 -26.42 -11.15 -26.18
C GLU A 428 -26.11 -10.65 -27.60
N MET A 429 -24.90 -10.93 -28.12
CA MET A 429 -24.52 -10.60 -29.49
C MET A 429 -25.41 -11.28 -30.54
N GLN A 430 -25.80 -12.53 -30.31
CA GLN A 430 -26.72 -13.25 -31.20
C GLN A 430 -28.13 -12.64 -31.21
N LYS A 431 -28.61 -12.12 -30.07
CA LYS A 431 -29.90 -11.42 -29.98
C LYS A 431 -29.86 -10.09 -30.73
N GLU A 432 -28.80 -9.30 -30.56
CA GLU A 432 -28.61 -8.04 -31.28
C GLU A 432 -28.54 -8.27 -32.79
N LYS A 433 -27.81 -9.30 -33.24
CA LYS A 433 -27.77 -9.67 -34.67
C LYS A 433 -29.15 -10.01 -35.22
N LYS A 434 -29.93 -10.85 -34.52
CA LYS A 434 -31.30 -11.18 -34.92
C LYS A 434 -32.21 -9.95 -34.96
N MET A 435 -32.03 -9.01 -34.03
CA MET A 435 -32.80 -7.77 -34.01
C MET A 435 -32.46 -6.88 -35.21
N ASN A 436 -31.17 -6.76 -35.55
CA ASN A 436 -30.72 -6.03 -36.74
C ASN A 436 -31.20 -6.67 -38.04
N ASP A 437 -31.11 -8.01 -38.16
CA ASP A 437 -31.60 -8.74 -39.33
C ASP A 437 -33.12 -8.56 -39.51
N ASN A 438 -33.89 -8.51 -38.41
CA ASN A 438 -35.32 -8.21 -38.44
C ASN A 438 -35.61 -6.77 -38.89
N ILE A 439 -34.83 -5.78 -38.43
CA ILE A 439 -34.99 -4.37 -38.86
C ILE A 439 -34.69 -4.23 -40.36
N ILE A 440 -33.64 -4.86 -40.86
CA ILE A 440 -33.29 -4.85 -42.29
C ILE A 440 -34.42 -5.48 -43.12
N ASN A 441 -34.99 -6.60 -42.67
CA ASN A 441 -36.12 -7.24 -43.36
C ASN A 441 -37.39 -6.37 -43.36
N ILE A 442 -37.65 -5.59 -42.31
CA ILE A 442 -38.79 -4.67 -42.27
C ILE A 442 -38.56 -3.50 -43.24
N LEU A 443 -37.36 -2.93 -43.25
CA LEU A 443 -37.02 -1.80 -44.14
C LEU A 443 -36.92 -2.19 -45.62
N GLY A 444 -36.58 -3.44 -45.94
CA GLY A 444 -36.57 -3.94 -47.32
C GLY A 444 -37.95 -4.30 -47.89
N ASN A 445 -38.98 -4.37 -47.04
CA ASN A 445 -40.37 -4.64 -47.42
C ASN A 445 -41.26 -3.38 -47.44
N LEU A 446 -40.73 -2.23 -47.01
CA LEU A 446 -41.30 -0.89 -47.16
C LEU A 446 -40.75 -0.24 -48.44
#